data_AF-A0A6M2F7Z3-F1
#
_entry.id   AF-A0A6M2F7Z3-F1
#
_cell.length_a   1.000
_cell.length_b   1.000
_cell.length_c   1.000
_cell.angle_alpha   90.00
_cell.angle_beta   90.00
_cell.angle_gamma   90.00
#
_symmetry.space_group_name_H-M   'P 1'
#
loop_
_entity.id
_entity.type
_entity.pdbx_description
1 polymer ?
#
loop_
_entity_poly.entity_id
_entity_poly.type
_entity_poly.pdbx_seq_one_letter_code
_entity_poly.pdbx_strand_id
1 'polypeptide(L)'
;MPPKVEKQQPMNVVEIASSDDEVDIGPPPGMPRKTTPSSSKSRRQQPQKQQQQKQQDSSSEAIAAPVPAYQSLDCRSFWKAGAYDVGPIASKAPAQGQLEHARVHPKFLHSNATSHKWAFGAIAELLDNAVDEVHNGATFVKVDKIDIMKDNSPALLFQDDGGGMDPDGIRKCMSLGYSSKKSNTTIGQYGNGFKTSTMRLGADVLVYSCATRAGKATQSIGLLSYTFLRKTGQDDVIVPMIDFDISGNWAEPILYGSQDDWSSNLKTILEWSPFASKEELMQQFEDIGRHGTKIIIYNLWLNDEGIYELSFDDDEEDIRLRDEANHGQTKLHKKTVELRSHISYCIRYSLRAYASILYLRKFTNFSILLRGKPVQQVNIVDDLKYSKTVSYKPQVGTIKEVRCMVYRGV
;
A
#
# COMPACT_ATOMS: atom_id res chain seq x y z
N MET A 1 16.11 31.98 63.51
CA MET A 1 14.88 31.21 63.28
C MET A 1 14.47 31.38 61.83
N PRO A 2 14.61 30.37 60.97
CA PRO A 2 14.12 30.45 59.59
C PRO A 2 12.58 30.38 59.56
N PRO A 3 11.91 30.99 58.55
CA PRO A 3 10.46 30.97 58.44
C PRO A 3 9.92 29.62 57.98
N LYS A 4 8.65 29.39 58.33
CA LYS A 4 7.85 28.16 58.18
C LYS A 4 7.84 27.59 56.76
N VAL A 5 7.98 26.27 56.68
CA VAL A 5 7.61 25.41 55.56
C VAL A 5 6.08 25.42 55.40
N GLU A 6 5.57 25.90 54.27
CA GLU A 6 4.19 25.65 53.86
C GLU A 6 4.07 24.20 53.38
N LYS A 7 3.15 23.46 53.99
CA LYS A 7 2.78 22.10 53.58
C LYS A 7 2.09 22.17 52.23
N GLN A 8 2.61 21.43 51.25
CA GLN A 8 1.93 21.12 49.99
C GLN A 8 0.55 20.49 50.28
N GLN A 9 -0.50 21.06 49.71
CA GLN A 9 -1.81 20.40 49.64
C GLN A 9 -1.71 19.23 48.66
N PRO A 10 -2.33 18.06 48.95
CA PRO A 10 -2.35 16.97 48.00
C PRO A 10 -3.18 17.34 46.77
N MET A 11 -2.63 17.12 45.58
CA MET A 11 -3.35 17.21 44.32
C MET A 11 -4.55 16.26 44.34
N ASN A 12 -5.75 16.78 44.10
CA ASN A 12 -6.91 15.97 43.76
C ASN A 12 -6.65 15.34 42.38
N VAL A 13 -6.37 14.04 42.39
CA VAL A 13 -6.36 13.19 41.19
C VAL A 13 -7.81 12.99 40.78
N VAL A 14 -8.21 13.53 39.63
CA VAL A 14 -9.46 13.15 38.97
C VAL A 14 -9.14 11.89 38.18
N GLU A 15 -9.55 10.74 38.72
CA GLU A 15 -9.61 9.49 37.97
C GLU A 15 -10.72 9.61 36.92
N ILE A 16 -10.33 9.62 35.64
CA ILE A 16 -11.26 9.45 34.53
C ILE A 16 -11.40 7.94 34.32
N ALA A 17 -12.44 7.36 34.90
CA ALA A 17 -12.84 5.99 34.62
C ALA A 17 -13.32 5.87 33.17
N SER A 18 -12.75 4.90 32.45
CA SER A 18 -13.21 4.41 31.15
C SER A 18 -14.55 3.69 31.35
N SER A 19 -15.64 4.24 30.85
CA SER A 19 -16.92 3.53 30.74
C SER A 19 -17.12 3.06 29.30
N ASP A 20 -16.68 1.83 29.03
CA ASP A 20 -17.18 1.04 27.93
C ASP A 20 -18.44 0.32 28.42
N ASP A 21 -19.62 0.82 28.06
CA ASP A 21 -20.87 0.06 28.16
C ASP A 21 -21.41 -0.15 26.75
N GLU A 22 -21.16 -1.36 26.22
CA GLU A 22 -21.91 -1.90 25.10
C GLU A 22 -23.33 -2.26 25.55
N VAL A 23 -24.33 -1.72 24.88
CA VAL A 23 -25.74 -2.06 25.12
C VAL A 23 -26.12 -3.21 24.19
N ASP A 24 -26.01 -4.44 24.69
CA ASP A 24 -26.56 -5.64 24.08
C ASP A 24 -28.06 -5.77 24.44
N ILE A 25 -28.94 -5.74 23.43
CA ILE A 25 -30.39 -5.95 23.61
C ILE A 25 -30.71 -7.39 23.20
N GLY A 26 -30.62 -8.30 24.18
CA GLY A 26 -31.20 -9.64 24.11
C GLY A 26 -32.71 -9.65 24.45
N PRO A 27 -33.50 -10.61 23.94
CA PRO A 27 -34.95 -10.67 24.17
C PRO A 27 -35.30 -11.31 25.53
N PRO A 28 -36.44 -10.97 26.16
CA PRO A 28 -36.80 -11.46 27.49
C PRO A 28 -37.50 -12.84 27.51
N PRO A 29 -37.51 -13.54 28.67
CA PRO A 29 -38.07 -14.90 28.84
C PRO A 29 -39.59 -14.95 29.18
N GLY A 30 -40.20 -16.13 28.98
CA GLY A 30 -41.65 -16.48 29.05
C GLY A 30 -42.36 -16.28 30.40
N MET A 31 -43.70 -16.41 30.56
CA MET A 31 -44.71 -17.48 30.31
C MET A 31 -46.14 -16.87 30.55
N PRO A 32 -47.34 -17.53 30.47
CA PRO A 32 -47.69 -18.97 30.38
C PRO A 32 -48.80 -19.37 29.34
N ARG A 33 -49.05 -20.69 29.32
CA ARG A 33 -49.98 -21.53 28.51
C ARG A 33 -51.49 -21.24 28.58
N LYS A 34 -52.22 -21.59 27.50
CA LYS A 34 -53.45 -22.44 27.47
C LYS A 34 -53.72 -22.97 26.03
N THR A 35 -53.48 -24.27 25.75
CA THR A 35 -54.46 -25.38 25.50
C THR A 35 -55.04 -25.53 24.06
N THR A 36 -54.43 -26.43 23.25
CA THR A 36 -54.95 -27.63 22.49
C THR A 36 -56.32 -27.63 21.74
N PRO A 37 -56.63 -28.61 20.83
CA PRO A 37 -55.79 -29.60 20.07
C PRO A 37 -56.22 -29.89 18.59
N SER A 38 -55.44 -30.71 17.85
CA SER A 38 -55.89 -31.80 16.92
C SER A 38 -54.68 -32.45 16.19
N SER A 39 -54.35 -33.72 16.47
CA SER A 39 -54.53 -34.97 15.65
C SER A 39 -53.98 -34.92 14.21
N SER A 40 -53.34 -35.92 13.59
CA SER A 40 -52.71 -37.21 13.93
C SER A 40 -52.24 -37.85 12.60
N LYS A 41 -51.08 -38.55 12.58
CA LYS A 41 -50.62 -39.61 11.62
C LYS A 41 -50.38 -39.15 10.15
N SER A 42 -49.36 -39.58 9.39
CA SER A 42 -48.91 -40.95 9.11
C SER A 42 -47.56 -40.98 8.35
N ARG A 43 -46.91 -42.14 8.42
CA ARG A 43 -45.58 -42.56 7.95
C ARG A 43 -45.64 -43.08 6.49
N ARG A 44 -44.62 -42.85 5.64
CA ARG A 44 -44.09 -43.87 4.68
C ARG A 44 -42.78 -43.44 3.98
N GLN A 45 -41.93 -44.44 3.78
CA GLN A 45 -40.54 -44.42 3.27
C GLN A 45 -40.47 -44.57 1.73
N GLN A 46 -39.41 -43.99 1.13
CA GLN A 46 -38.47 -44.46 0.06
C GLN A 46 -38.94 -45.42 -1.08
N PRO A 47 -38.33 -45.35 -2.30
CA PRO A 47 -36.98 -45.92 -2.54
C PRO A 47 -36.08 -45.30 -3.66
N GLN A 48 -34.80 -45.70 -3.63
CA GLN A 48 -33.73 -45.50 -4.63
C GLN A 48 -33.89 -46.34 -5.93
N LYS A 49 -33.24 -45.93 -7.04
CA LYS A 49 -32.68 -46.76 -8.16
C LYS A 49 -31.80 -45.86 -9.06
N GLN A 50 -30.48 -46.08 -9.18
CA GLN A 50 -29.71 -46.91 -10.15
C GLN A 50 -29.39 -46.29 -11.53
N GLN A 51 -28.14 -46.49 -11.95
CA GLN A 51 -27.37 -45.94 -13.08
C GLN A 51 -27.84 -46.38 -14.48
N GLN A 52 -27.49 -45.61 -15.52
CA GLN A 52 -27.23 -46.13 -16.87
C GLN A 52 -26.24 -45.27 -17.68
N GLN A 53 -25.28 -45.95 -18.32
CA GLN A 53 -24.28 -45.46 -19.26
C GLN A 53 -24.85 -45.23 -20.68
N LYS A 54 -24.23 -44.33 -21.45
CA LYS A 54 -24.22 -44.35 -22.92
C LYS A 54 -22.85 -43.88 -23.46
N GLN A 55 -22.36 -44.58 -24.48
CA GLN A 55 -21.10 -44.37 -25.24
C GLN A 55 -21.39 -43.81 -26.65
N GLN A 56 -20.28 -43.42 -27.33
CA GLN A 56 -20.06 -43.01 -28.74
C GLN A 56 -20.17 -41.49 -29.03
N ASP A 57 -19.27 -40.81 -29.75
CA ASP A 57 -18.26 -41.22 -30.75
C ASP A 57 -17.09 -40.20 -30.85
N SER A 58 -15.98 -40.61 -31.48
CA SER A 58 -14.75 -39.86 -31.74
C SER A 58 -14.84 -38.89 -32.93
N SER A 59 -14.30 -37.66 -32.77
CA SER A 59 -13.67 -36.92 -33.86
C SER A 59 -12.54 -36.03 -33.31
N SER A 60 -11.41 -36.09 -33.99
CA SER A 60 -10.13 -35.49 -33.67
C SER A 60 -10.06 -34.02 -34.14
N GLU A 61 -9.85 -33.10 -33.20
CA GLU A 61 -9.35 -31.75 -33.47
C GLU A 61 -8.14 -31.48 -32.58
N ALA A 62 -7.08 -30.95 -33.20
CA ALA A 62 -5.79 -30.69 -32.59
C ALA A 62 -5.90 -29.65 -31.47
N ILE A 63 -5.62 -30.05 -30.23
CA ILE A 63 -5.60 -29.15 -29.08
C ILE A 63 -4.27 -28.38 -29.12
N ALA A 64 -4.36 -27.10 -29.47
CA ALA A 64 -3.30 -26.13 -29.24
C ALA A 64 -2.93 -26.12 -27.75
N ALA A 65 -1.64 -26.14 -27.46
CA ALA A 65 -1.14 -26.09 -26.09
C ALA A 65 -1.69 -24.84 -25.36
N PRO A 66 -2.24 -24.97 -24.15
CA PRO A 66 -2.76 -23.83 -23.42
C PRO A 66 -1.60 -22.93 -22.98
N VAL A 67 -1.70 -21.65 -23.36
CA VAL A 67 -0.90 -20.56 -22.79
C VAL A 67 -1.07 -20.60 -21.27
N PRO A 68 0.00 -20.52 -20.45
CA PRO A 68 -0.12 -20.66 -19.00
C PRO A 68 -1.06 -19.59 -18.46
N ALA A 69 -2.18 -20.04 -17.91
CA ALA A 69 -3.16 -19.20 -17.25
C ALA A 69 -2.47 -18.45 -16.10
N TYR A 70 -2.61 -17.13 -16.10
CA TYR A 70 -2.22 -16.27 -14.99
C TYR A 70 -3.00 -16.71 -13.76
N GLN A 71 -2.41 -17.59 -12.94
CA GLN A 71 -3.08 -18.06 -11.74
C GLN A 71 -3.09 -16.86 -10.77
N SER A 72 -4.26 -16.29 -10.51
CA SER A 72 -4.44 -15.24 -9.50
C SER A 72 -4.16 -15.81 -8.09
N LEU A 73 -3.86 -14.93 -7.12
CA LEU A 73 -3.93 -15.30 -5.70
C LEU A 73 -5.31 -15.90 -5.38
N ASP A 74 -5.36 -16.95 -4.56
CA ASP A 74 -6.62 -17.57 -4.10
C ASP A 74 -7.50 -16.59 -3.31
N CYS A 75 -6.89 -15.51 -2.77
CA CYS A 75 -7.60 -14.39 -2.18
C CYS A 75 -6.88 -13.06 -2.50
N ARG A 76 -7.56 -12.13 -3.18
CA ARG A 76 -7.12 -10.75 -3.41
C ARG A 76 -7.70 -9.77 -2.38
N SER A 77 -8.21 -10.26 -1.25
CA SER A 77 -8.66 -9.41 -0.14
C SER A 77 -7.49 -9.16 0.81
N PHE A 78 -7.16 -7.89 1.03
CA PHE A 78 -6.09 -7.49 1.93
C PHE A 78 -6.30 -8.13 3.30
N TRP A 79 -7.46 -7.92 3.93
CA TRP A 79 -7.73 -8.38 5.30
C TRP A 79 -7.76 -9.90 5.47
N LYS A 80 -7.85 -10.66 4.38
CA LYS A 80 -7.86 -12.14 4.38
C LYS A 80 -6.52 -12.74 3.94
N ALA A 81 -5.63 -11.96 3.32
CA ALA A 81 -4.38 -12.45 2.76
C ALA A 81 -3.44 -13.12 3.80
N GLY A 82 -3.55 -12.74 5.08
CA GLY A 82 -2.78 -13.29 6.20
C GLY A 82 -3.24 -14.66 6.73
N ALA A 83 -4.44 -15.12 6.39
CA ALA A 83 -5.04 -16.34 6.95
C ALA A 83 -4.75 -17.58 6.07
N TYR A 84 -3.61 -18.25 6.31
CA TYR A 84 -3.29 -19.53 5.67
C TYR A 84 -2.38 -20.39 6.53
N ASP A 85 -2.51 -21.71 6.38
CA ASP A 85 -1.74 -22.69 7.16
C ASP A 85 -0.24 -22.62 6.82
N VAL A 86 0.59 -22.55 7.87
CA VAL A 86 2.04 -22.67 7.74
C VAL A 86 2.34 -24.17 7.68
N GLY A 87 2.77 -24.66 6.52
CA GLY A 87 3.28 -26.02 6.41
C GLY A 87 4.53 -26.23 7.29
N PRO A 88 4.94 -27.48 7.57
CA PRO A 88 6.12 -27.75 8.37
C PRO A 88 7.36 -27.07 7.75
N ILE A 89 8.02 -26.24 8.57
CA ILE A 89 9.19 -25.44 8.20
C ILE A 89 10.35 -26.37 7.84
N ALA A 90 10.83 -26.32 6.60
CA ALA A 90 12.05 -27.00 6.20
C ALA A 90 13.25 -26.15 6.61
N SER A 91 13.69 -26.22 7.87
CA SER A 91 14.91 -25.54 8.30
C SER A 91 16.14 -26.24 7.72
N LYS A 92 16.83 -25.58 6.78
CA LYS A 92 18.21 -25.96 6.42
C LYS A 92 19.11 -25.51 7.57
N ALA A 93 19.84 -26.43 8.19
CA ALA A 93 20.80 -26.11 9.23
C ALA A 93 21.85 -25.11 8.69
N PRO A 94 22.24 -24.07 9.46
CA PRO A 94 23.26 -23.13 9.02
C PRO A 94 24.59 -23.87 8.75
N ALA A 95 25.32 -23.43 7.71
CA ALA A 95 26.65 -23.94 7.43
C ALA A 95 27.56 -23.74 8.66
N GLN A 96 28.44 -24.71 8.94
CA GLN A 96 29.31 -24.69 10.11
C GLN A 96 30.04 -23.34 10.25
N GLY A 97 29.79 -22.64 11.36
CA GLY A 97 30.45 -21.38 11.71
C GLY A 97 29.65 -20.10 11.44
N GLN A 98 28.43 -20.18 10.90
CA GLN A 98 27.55 -19.01 10.75
C GLN A 98 26.48 -18.96 11.86
N LEU A 99 26.34 -17.80 12.50
CA LEU A 99 25.23 -17.53 13.42
C LEU A 99 23.93 -17.44 12.62
N GLU A 100 22.83 -17.91 13.21
CA GLU A 100 21.51 -17.79 12.60
C GLU A 100 21.08 -16.31 12.58
N HIS A 101 20.77 -15.80 11.39
CA HIS A 101 20.23 -14.45 11.23
C HIS A 101 18.72 -14.45 11.44
N ALA A 102 18.17 -13.36 11.97
CA ALA A 102 16.73 -13.17 12.04
C ALA A 102 16.14 -13.20 10.61
N ARG A 103 15.21 -14.12 10.37
CA ARG A 103 14.53 -14.29 9.09
C ARG A 103 13.19 -13.56 9.11
N VAL A 104 12.76 -13.06 7.96
CA VAL A 104 11.46 -12.41 7.85
C VAL A 104 10.57 -13.27 6.98
N HIS A 105 9.59 -13.92 7.62
CA HIS A 105 8.61 -14.70 6.90
C HIS A 105 7.73 -13.80 6.02
N PRO A 106 7.38 -14.17 4.77
CA PRO A 106 6.57 -13.33 3.87
C PRO A 106 5.25 -12.81 4.46
N LYS A 107 4.63 -13.54 5.41
CA LYS A 107 3.46 -13.06 6.19
C LYS A 107 3.69 -11.69 6.83
N PHE A 108 4.92 -11.40 7.25
CA PHE A 108 5.26 -10.13 7.89
C PHE A 108 5.04 -8.93 6.96
N LEU A 109 5.23 -9.07 5.65
CA LEU A 109 4.97 -7.99 4.68
C LEU A 109 3.50 -7.54 4.77
N HIS A 110 2.59 -8.50 4.85
CA HIS A 110 1.16 -8.24 5.00
C HIS A 110 0.83 -7.71 6.40
N SER A 111 1.30 -8.36 7.47
CA SER A 111 1.06 -7.90 8.85
C SER A 111 1.55 -6.47 9.08
N ASN A 112 2.72 -6.11 8.56
CA ASN A 112 3.29 -4.78 8.70
C ASN A 112 2.45 -3.72 7.96
N ALA A 113 1.92 -4.06 6.78
CA ALA A 113 1.04 -3.19 6.00
C ALA A 113 -0.27 -2.80 6.71
N THR A 114 -0.71 -3.56 7.73
CA THR A 114 -1.94 -3.25 8.50
C THR A 114 -1.87 -1.96 9.33
N SER A 115 -0.67 -1.37 9.44
CA SER A 115 -0.48 -0.04 10.04
C SER A 115 -1.23 1.08 9.29
N HIS A 116 -1.43 0.92 7.98
CA HIS A 116 -2.24 1.84 7.18
C HIS A 116 -3.71 1.40 7.13
N LYS A 117 -4.55 2.07 7.92
CA LYS A 117 -6.01 1.91 7.83
C LYS A 117 -6.63 2.62 6.62
N TRP A 118 -5.91 3.59 6.03
CA TRP A 118 -6.41 4.45 4.96
C TRP A 118 -5.42 4.45 3.79
N ALA A 119 -5.87 4.11 2.58
CA ALA A 119 -4.99 3.94 1.43
C ALA A 119 -4.22 5.22 1.06
N PHE A 120 -4.83 6.41 1.21
CA PHE A 120 -4.13 7.67 0.93
C PHE A 120 -2.99 7.92 1.92
N GLY A 121 -3.04 7.35 3.13
CA GLY A 121 -1.89 7.36 4.04
C GLY A 121 -0.69 6.61 3.49
N ALA A 122 -0.92 5.46 2.83
CA ALA A 122 0.15 4.72 2.15
C ALA A 122 0.66 5.46 0.91
N ILE A 123 -0.24 6.10 0.14
CA ILE A 123 0.14 6.95 -0.99
C ILE A 123 1.00 8.15 -0.53
N ALA A 124 0.67 8.75 0.63
CA ALA A 124 1.42 9.86 1.19
C ALA A 124 2.88 9.48 1.50
N GLU A 125 3.15 8.29 2.04
CA GLU A 125 4.53 7.87 2.29
C GLU A 125 5.36 7.73 1.01
N LEU A 126 4.73 7.36 -0.11
CA LEU A 126 5.40 7.30 -1.41
C LEU A 126 5.66 8.70 -1.97
N LEU A 127 4.71 9.62 -1.80
CA LEU A 127 4.90 11.04 -2.12
C LEU A 127 6.02 11.65 -1.27
N ASP A 128 6.09 11.32 0.03
CA ASP A 128 7.12 11.80 0.94
C ASP A 128 8.52 11.39 0.50
N ASN A 129 8.67 10.16 -0.03
CA ASN A 129 9.96 9.71 -0.57
C ASN A 129 10.38 10.52 -1.82
N ALA A 130 9.43 10.86 -2.70
CA ALA A 130 9.72 11.68 -3.88
C ALA A 130 9.97 13.16 -3.52
N VAL A 131 9.22 13.69 -2.55
CA VAL A 131 9.42 15.06 -2.03
C VAL A 131 10.75 15.18 -1.30
N ASP A 132 11.16 14.14 -0.58
CA ASP A 132 12.50 14.09 0.00
C ASP A 132 13.54 14.26 -1.13
N GLU A 133 13.36 13.73 -2.34
CA GLU A 133 14.31 13.88 -3.45
C GLU A 133 14.41 15.28 -4.07
N VAL A 134 13.64 16.27 -3.60
CA VAL A 134 13.78 17.67 -4.03
C VAL A 134 15.20 18.21 -3.78
N HIS A 135 15.87 17.76 -2.70
CA HIS A 135 17.27 18.15 -2.46
C HIS A 135 18.26 17.52 -3.46
N ASN A 136 17.84 16.47 -4.16
CA ASN A 136 18.60 15.81 -5.23
C ASN A 136 18.15 16.26 -6.63
N GLY A 137 17.34 17.33 -6.71
CA GLY A 137 16.94 17.93 -7.98
C GLY A 137 15.61 17.45 -8.54
N ALA A 138 14.81 16.67 -7.80
CA ALA A 138 13.47 16.31 -8.24
C ALA A 138 12.63 17.57 -8.49
N THR A 139 11.91 17.60 -9.61
CA THR A 139 11.00 18.67 -10.01
C THR A 139 9.55 18.21 -10.07
N PHE A 140 9.29 16.89 -10.07
CA PHE A 140 7.94 16.37 -9.95
C PHE A 140 7.86 14.98 -9.34
N VAL A 141 6.65 14.64 -8.91
CA VAL A 141 6.20 13.27 -8.76
C VAL A 141 4.88 13.10 -9.49
N LYS A 142 4.81 12.07 -10.33
CA LYS A 142 3.62 11.65 -11.05
C LYS A 142 2.97 10.49 -10.32
N VAL A 143 1.67 10.60 -10.07
CA VAL A 143 0.81 9.52 -9.58
C VAL A 143 -0.27 9.29 -10.63
N ASP A 144 -0.36 8.06 -11.13
CA ASP A 144 -1.27 7.73 -12.23
C ASP A 144 -1.84 6.32 -12.11
N LYS A 145 -2.87 6.05 -12.90
CA LYS A 145 -3.37 4.69 -13.15
C LYS A 145 -2.86 4.23 -14.50
N ILE A 146 -2.31 3.03 -14.52
CA ILE A 146 -1.96 2.33 -15.77
C ILE A 146 -2.74 1.02 -15.84
N ASP A 147 -2.94 0.51 -17.06
CA ASP A 147 -3.52 -0.81 -17.29
C ASP A 147 -2.42 -1.83 -17.56
N ILE A 148 -2.46 -2.94 -16.83
CA ILE A 148 -1.57 -4.06 -17.08
C ILE A 148 -2.04 -4.79 -18.33
N MET A 149 -1.24 -4.77 -19.39
CA MET A 149 -1.61 -5.36 -20.69
C MET A 149 -1.93 -6.87 -20.61
N LYS A 150 -1.32 -7.60 -19.65
CA LYS A 150 -1.51 -9.05 -19.50
C LYS A 150 -2.96 -9.42 -19.13
N ASP A 151 -3.64 -8.63 -18.31
CA ASP A 151 -4.96 -8.96 -17.76
C ASP A 151 -5.94 -7.78 -17.71
N ASN A 152 -5.56 -6.62 -18.24
CA ASN A 152 -6.28 -5.35 -18.17
C ASN A 152 -6.62 -4.91 -16.73
N SER A 153 -5.89 -5.40 -15.73
CA SER A 153 -6.07 -4.94 -14.35
C SER A 153 -5.41 -3.57 -14.14
N PRO A 154 -6.01 -2.70 -13.30
CA PRO A 154 -5.40 -1.43 -12.96
C PRO A 154 -4.16 -1.64 -12.07
N ALA A 155 -3.16 -0.80 -12.29
CA ALA A 155 -2.01 -0.64 -11.41
C ALA A 155 -1.79 0.84 -11.09
N LEU A 156 -1.22 1.11 -9.92
CA LEU A 156 -0.79 2.44 -9.51
C LEU A 156 0.64 2.67 -9.97
N LEU A 157 0.86 3.79 -10.65
CA LEU A 157 2.16 4.28 -11.08
C LEU A 157 2.57 5.45 -10.20
N PHE A 158 3.77 5.37 -9.62
CA PHE A 158 4.48 6.51 -9.06
C PHE A 158 5.76 6.72 -9.84
N GLN A 159 6.05 7.95 -10.24
CA GLN A 159 7.29 8.26 -10.94
C GLN A 159 7.81 9.64 -10.57
N ASP A 160 9.05 9.72 -10.12
CA ASP A 160 9.75 10.97 -9.85
C ASP A 160 11.01 11.08 -10.70
N ASP A 161 11.46 12.32 -10.89
CA ASP A 161 12.70 12.68 -11.58
C ASP A 161 13.83 13.02 -10.59
N GLY A 162 13.77 12.46 -9.38
CA GLY A 162 14.78 12.65 -8.35
C GLY A 162 16.14 12.03 -8.67
N GLY A 163 17.02 11.94 -7.68
CA GLY A 163 18.38 11.42 -7.89
C GLY A 163 18.44 9.91 -8.15
N GLY A 164 17.35 9.21 -7.85
CA GLY A 164 17.23 7.76 -7.93
C GLY A 164 18.22 7.00 -7.03
N MET A 165 18.22 5.68 -7.22
CA MET A 165 18.97 4.73 -6.40
C MET A 165 20.00 4.02 -7.27
N ASP A 166 21.24 4.00 -6.78
CA ASP A 166 22.25 3.07 -7.27
C ASP A 166 21.88 1.63 -6.84
N PRO A 167 22.56 0.60 -7.36
CA PRO A 167 22.22 -0.79 -7.07
C PRO A 167 22.21 -1.13 -5.57
N ASP A 168 23.10 -0.51 -4.78
CA ASP A 168 23.09 -0.67 -3.31
C ASP A 168 21.94 0.09 -2.64
N GLY A 169 21.57 1.26 -3.17
CA GLY A 169 20.43 2.05 -2.73
C GLY A 169 19.12 1.30 -2.87
N ILE A 170 18.86 0.67 -4.02
CA ILE A 170 17.62 -0.10 -4.22
C ILE A 170 17.59 -1.34 -3.33
N ARG A 171 18.73 -2.02 -3.11
CA ARG A 171 18.85 -3.14 -2.16
C ARG A 171 18.50 -2.73 -0.74
N LYS A 172 18.99 -1.57 -0.29
CA LYS A 172 18.64 -0.99 1.01
C LYS A 172 17.16 -0.61 1.06
N CYS A 173 16.62 -0.01 -0.01
CA CYS A 173 15.20 0.30 -0.14
C CYS A 173 14.33 -0.95 -0.02
N MET A 174 14.76 -2.10 -0.52
CA MET A 174 14.04 -3.37 -0.44
C MET A 174 14.24 -4.10 0.90
N SER A 175 15.35 -3.87 1.61
CA SER A 175 15.70 -4.50 2.90
C SER A 175 15.00 -3.86 4.11
N LEU A 176 14.39 -4.64 5.00
CA LEU A 176 13.65 -4.12 6.17
C LEU A 176 14.57 -3.37 7.16
N GLY A 177 14.08 -2.25 7.70
CA GLY A 177 14.77 -1.49 8.75
C GLY A 177 16.00 -0.68 8.31
N TYR A 178 16.27 -0.56 7.01
CA TYR A 178 17.40 0.22 6.51
C TYR A 178 16.97 1.66 6.16
N SER A 179 17.55 2.65 6.84
CA SER A 179 17.43 4.06 6.47
C SER A 179 18.77 4.77 6.65
N SER A 180 19.26 5.41 5.59
CA SER A 180 20.41 6.31 5.66
C SER A 180 20.02 7.75 5.99
N LYS A 181 18.71 8.06 5.98
CA LYS A 181 18.16 9.40 6.24
C LYS A 181 18.20 9.68 7.74
N LYS A 182 19.28 10.35 8.19
CA LYS A 182 19.52 10.73 9.60
C LYS A 182 19.26 12.22 9.89
N SER A 183 18.81 12.99 8.89
CA SER A 183 18.59 14.42 9.00
C SER A 183 17.17 14.75 9.50
N ASN A 184 17.04 15.76 10.37
CA ASN A 184 15.74 16.31 10.81
C ASN A 184 14.91 16.96 9.70
N THR A 185 15.42 17.01 8.46
CA THR A 185 14.79 17.66 7.30
C THR A 185 14.14 16.68 6.31
N THR A 186 14.31 15.37 6.52
CA THR A 186 13.71 14.32 5.67
C THR A 186 12.56 13.64 6.40
N ILE A 187 11.47 13.38 5.68
CA ILE A 187 10.26 12.79 6.27
C ILE A 187 10.48 11.29 6.57
N GLY A 188 11.11 10.56 5.63
CA GLY A 188 11.34 9.13 5.79
C GLY A 188 12.50 8.80 6.75
N GLN A 189 12.20 8.38 7.98
CA GLN A 189 13.23 8.07 9.00
C GLN A 189 13.34 6.57 9.32
N TYR A 190 12.23 5.83 9.22
CA TYR A 190 12.12 4.48 9.79
C TYR A 190 12.55 3.33 8.86
N GLY A 191 12.81 3.60 7.58
CA GLY A 191 13.27 2.57 6.62
C GLY A 191 12.25 1.47 6.29
N ASN A 192 10.99 1.63 6.71
CA ASN A 192 9.92 0.66 6.50
C ASN A 192 8.77 1.18 5.62
N GLY A 193 8.64 2.50 5.47
CA GLY A 193 7.45 3.10 4.84
C GLY A 193 7.17 2.58 3.44
N PHE A 194 8.20 2.48 2.60
CA PHE A 194 8.06 1.93 1.24
C PHE A 194 7.39 0.54 1.24
N LYS A 195 7.92 -0.44 1.99
CA LYS A 195 7.37 -1.82 1.97
C LYS A 195 5.96 -1.85 2.55
N THR A 196 5.76 -1.16 3.67
CA THR A 196 4.45 -1.08 4.34
C THR A 196 3.39 -0.50 3.40
N SER A 197 3.72 0.61 2.75
CA SER A 197 2.81 1.34 1.87
C SER A 197 2.51 0.59 0.58
N THR A 198 3.54 0.06 -0.10
CA THR A 198 3.30 -0.70 -1.33
C THR A 198 2.48 -1.96 -1.08
N MET A 199 2.80 -2.69 0.00
CA MET A 199 2.07 -3.90 0.39
C MET A 199 0.64 -3.61 0.88
N ARG A 200 0.35 -2.38 1.33
CA ARG A 200 -1.02 -1.94 1.65
C ARG A 200 -1.85 -1.66 0.39
N LEU A 201 -1.22 -1.19 -0.68
CA LEU A 201 -1.89 -0.77 -1.91
C LEU A 201 -2.10 -1.92 -2.89
N GLY A 202 -1.14 -2.84 -2.99
CA GLY A 202 -1.25 -4.05 -3.80
C GLY A 202 -0.40 -5.19 -3.27
N ALA A 203 -0.61 -6.39 -3.82
CA ALA A 203 0.16 -7.56 -3.44
C ALA A 203 1.60 -7.51 -3.97
N ASP A 204 1.82 -6.80 -5.08
CA ASP A 204 3.10 -6.86 -5.79
C ASP A 204 3.53 -5.46 -6.23
N VAL A 205 4.84 -5.21 -6.15
CA VAL A 205 5.44 -3.96 -6.60
C VAL A 205 6.72 -4.22 -7.39
N LEU A 206 6.83 -3.52 -8.53
CA LEU A 206 8.02 -3.47 -9.34
C LEU A 206 8.62 -2.05 -9.26
N VAL A 207 9.92 -1.97 -8.96
CA VAL A 207 10.65 -0.70 -8.85
C VAL A 207 11.72 -0.64 -9.89
N TYR A 208 11.71 0.42 -10.68
CA TYR A 208 12.75 0.84 -11.58
C TYR A 208 13.45 2.04 -10.96
N SER A 209 14.78 2.07 -11.03
CA SER A 209 15.53 3.25 -10.63
C SER A 209 16.70 3.50 -11.57
N CYS A 210 16.88 4.78 -11.92
CA CYS A 210 18.05 5.27 -12.64
C CYS A 210 18.84 6.16 -11.69
N ALA A 211 20.15 5.97 -11.62
CA ALA A 211 21.01 6.84 -10.84
C ALA A 211 22.33 7.07 -11.56
N THR A 212 22.85 8.29 -11.42
CA THR A 212 24.21 8.61 -11.82
C THR A 212 25.01 9.02 -10.59
N ARG A 213 25.96 8.18 -10.17
CA ARG A 213 26.79 8.43 -8.98
C ARG A 213 28.26 8.27 -9.31
N ALA A 214 29.06 9.28 -8.96
CA ALA A 214 30.50 9.30 -9.20
C ALA A 214 30.89 8.95 -10.66
N GLY A 215 30.11 9.42 -11.64
CA GLY A 215 30.33 9.16 -13.06
C GLY A 215 29.84 7.80 -13.56
N LYS A 216 29.32 6.92 -12.69
CA LYS A 216 28.68 5.67 -13.06
C LYS A 216 27.17 5.85 -13.18
N ALA A 217 26.62 5.51 -14.34
CA ALA A 217 25.18 5.51 -14.58
C ALA A 217 24.64 4.07 -14.49
N THR A 218 23.59 3.86 -13.71
CA THR A 218 23.02 2.54 -13.45
C THR A 218 21.52 2.52 -13.61
N GLN A 219 21.00 1.39 -14.07
CA GLN A 219 19.59 1.06 -14.11
C GLN A 219 19.35 -0.19 -13.28
N SER A 220 18.38 -0.13 -12.36
CA SER A 220 18.07 -1.24 -11.47
C SER A 220 16.58 -1.56 -11.50
N ILE A 221 16.26 -2.85 -11.51
CA ILE A 221 14.90 -3.37 -11.36
C ILE A 221 14.85 -4.23 -10.11
N GLY A 222 13.88 -3.98 -9.24
CA GLY A 222 13.60 -4.81 -8.07
C GLY A 222 12.14 -5.20 -7.98
N LEU A 223 11.88 -6.48 -7.72
CA LEU A 223 10.54 -7.04 -7.57
C LEU A 223 10.30 -7.46 -6.11
N LEU A 224 9.39 -6.78 -5.42
CA LEU A 224 8.85 -7.23 -4.14
C LEU A 224 7.44 -7.76 -4.38
N SER A 225 7.32 -9.08 -4.53
CA SER A 225 6.07 -9.74 -4.90
C SER A 225 5.59 -10.68 -3.79
N TYR A 226 4.51 -10.30 -3.11
CA TYR A 226 3.84 -11.19 -2.16
C TYR A 226 3.30 -12.43 -2.89
N THR A 227 2.80 -12.26 -4.12
CA THR A 227 2.27 -13.37 -4.93
C THR A 227 3.33 -14.43 -5.21
N PHE A 228 4.52 -14.02 -5.67
CA PHE A 228 5.66 -14.91 -5.90
C PHE A 228 6.05 -15.67 -4.63
N LEU A 229 6.27 -14.94 -3.52
CA LEU A 229 6.69 -15.53 -2.25
C LEU A 229 5.68 -16.56 -1.74
N ARG A 230 4.39 -16.25 -1.88
CA ARG A 230 3.29 -17.10 -1.43
C ARG A 230 3.11 -18.34 -2.28
N LYS A 231 3.09 -18.18 -3.60
CA LYS A 231 2.81 -19.28 -4.53
C LYS A 231 3.96 -20.26 -4.64
N THR A 232 5.19 -19.80 -4.41
CA THR A 232 6.37 -20.68 -4.38
C THR A 232 6.70 -21.20 -2.98
N GLY A 233 5.90 -20.84 -1.96
CA GLY A 233 6.07 -21.36 -0.60
C GLY A 233 7.38 -20.92 0.05
N GLN A 234 7.82 -19.68 -0.18
CA GLN A 234 9.06 -19.17 0.42
C GLN A 234 8.91 -18.98 1.92
N ASP A 235 9.92 -19.42 2.66
CA ASP A 235 10.00 -19.24 4.12
C ASP A 235 10.72 -17.92 4.51
N ASP A 236 11.28 -17.21 3.53
CA ASP A 236 11.94 -15.91 3.71
C ASP A 236 11.51 -14.91 2.63
N VAL A 237 11.68 -13.62 2.91
CA VAL A 237 11.44 -12.58 1.91
C VAL A 237 12.63 -12.52 0.95
N ILE A 238 12.43 -13.07 -0.26
CA ILE A 238 13.37 -13.01 -1.37
C ILE A 238 12.91 -11.93 -2.36
N VAL A 239 13.82 -11.04 -2.75
CA VAL A 239 13.55 -9.94 -3.68
C VAL A 239 14.42 -10.10 -4.92
N PRO A 240 13.89 -10.62 -6.05
CA PRO A 240 14.61 -10.66 -7.31
C PRO A 240 15.02 -9.25 -7.75
N MET A 241 16.29 -9.08 -8.05
CA MET A 241 16.85 -7.81 -8.52
C MET A 241 17.84 -8.04 -9.65
N ILE A 242 17.80 -7.15 -10.64
CA ILE A 242 18.77 -7.09 -11.73
C ILE A 242 19.23 -5.65 -11.91
N ASP A 243 20.52 -5.51 -12.19
CA ASP A 243 21.18 -4.22 -12.34
C ASP A 243 21.93 -4.17 -13.67
N PHE A 244 21.98 -2.99 -14.26
CA PHE A 244 22.69 -2.69 -15.49
C PHE A 244 23.62 -1.49 -15.30
N ASP A 245 24.82 -1.58 -15.84
CA ASP A 245 25.69 -0.45 -16.08
C ASP A 245 25.33 0.15 -17.44
N ILE A 246 24.96 1.43 -17.43
CA ILE A 246 24.60 2.20 -18.62
C ILE A 246 25.57 3.36 -18.87
N SER A 247 26.78 3.27 -18.30
CA SER A 247 27.84 4.27 -18.50
C SER A 247 28.44 4.19 -19.91
N GLY A 248 28.32 3.02 -20.56
CA GLY A 248 28.79 2.77 -21.93
C GLY A 248 27.74 3.05 -23.01
N ASN A 249 27.98 2.52 -24.21
CA ASN A 249 27.06 2.69 -25.35
C ASN A 249 25.82 1.78 -25.28
N TRP A 250 25.86 0.73 -24.46
CA TRP A 250 24.79 -0.25 -24.29
C TRP A 250 24.69 -0.67 -22.81
N ALA A 251 23.50 -1.14 -22.41
CA ALA A 251 23.24 -1.60 -21.06
C ALA A 251 23.90 -2.97 -20.81
N GLU A 252 24.88 -3.02 -19.91
CA GLU A 252 25.59 -4.24 -19.55
C GLU A 252 25.12 -4.77 -18.18
N PRO A 253 24.78 -6.06 -18.05
CA PRO A 253 24.40 -6.65 -16.77
C PRO A 253 25.51 -6.50 -15.71
N ILE A 254 25.15 -6.07 -14.50
CA ILE A 254 26.05 -6.09 -13.34
C ILE A 254 25.84 -7.42 -12.61
N LEU A 255 26.91 -8.22 -12.52
CA LEU A 255 26.89 -9.53 -11.87
C LEU A 255 27.46 -9.44 -10.45
N TYR A 256 26.67 -9.87 -9.46
CA TYR A 256 27.10 -9.98 -8.05
C TYR A 256 27.48 -11.41 -7.64
N GLY A 257 26.99 -12.39 -8.40
CA GLY A 257 27.28 -13.81 -8.25
C GLY A 257 27.64 -14.41 -9.62
N SER A 258 26.92 -15.45 -10.01
CA SER A 258 27.04 -16.07 -11.33
C SER A 258 26.11 -15.42 -12.37
N GLN A 259 26.40 -15.66 -13.66
CA GLN A 259 25.48 -15.33 -14.75
C GLN A 259 24.12 -16.04 -14.59
N ASP A 260 24.14 -17.24 -14.01
CA ASP A 260 22.93 -18.03 -13.75
C ASP A 260 22.06 -17.38 -12.67
N ASP A 261 22.66 -16.81 -11.62
CA ASP A 261 21.93 -16.07 -10.58
C ASP A 261 21.21 -14.85 -11.16
N TRP A 262 21.92 -14.08 -11.99
CA TRP A 262 21.32 -12.93 -12.69
C TRP A 262 20.19 -13.36 -13.63
N SER A 263 20.40 -14.44 -14.38
CA SER A 263 19.42 -14.97 -15.34
C SER A 263 18.19 -15.55 -14.62
N SER A 264 18.40 -16.17 -13.45
CA SER A 264 17.33 -16.65 -12.57
C SER A 264 16.47 -15.49 -12.05
N ASN A 265 17.11 -14.41 -11.56
CA ASN A 265 16.40 -13.20 -11.12
C ASN A 265 15.58 -12.59 -12.26
N LEU A 266 16.17 -12.44 -13.46
CA LEU A 266 15.44 -11.94 -14.63
C LEU A 266 14.24 -12.84 -14.95
N LYS A 267 14.43 -14.17 -14.95
CA LYS A 267 13.35 -15.13 -15.21
C LYS A 267 12.22 -14.97 -14.20
N THR A 268 12.52 -14.86 -12.91
CA THR A 268 11.52 -14.62 -11.87
C THR A 268 10.80 -13.29 -12.09
N ILE A 269 11.51 -12.21 -12.45
CA ILE A 269 10.88 -10.92 -12.75
C ILE A 269 9.92 -11.05 -13.95
N LEU A 270 10.31 -11.71 -15.04
CA LEU A 270 9.45 -11.87 -16.22
C LEU A 270 8.21 -12.73 -15.95
N GLU A 271 8.36 -13.76 -15.11
CA GLU A 271 7.26 -14.65 -14.73
C GLU A 271 6.24 -13.94 -13.84
N TRP A 272 6.69 -13.16 -12.87
CA TRP A 272 5.84 -12.62 -11.80
C TRP A 272 5.48 -11.13 -11.93
N SER A 273 6.13 -10.39 -12.85
CA SER A 273 5.82 -8.98 -13.12
C SER A 273 4.74 -8.80 -14.19
N PRO A 274 4.25 -7.56 -14.40
CA PRO A 274 3.33 -7.24 -15.50
C PRO A 274 3.91 -7.38 -16.92
N PHE A 275 5.22 -7.54 -17.07
CA PHE A 275 5.92 -7.52 -18.36
C PHE A 275 6.36 -8.94 -18.75
N ALA A 276 6.18 -9.32 -20.01
CA ALA A 276 6.43 -10.69 -20.49
C ALA A 276 7.82 -10.88 -21.10
N SER A 277 8.46 -9.78 -21.52
CA SER A 277 9.75 -9.80 -22.21
C SER A 277 10.75 -8.84 -21.56
N LYS A 278 12.05 -9.09 -21.81
CA LYS A 278 13.12 -8.19 -21.33
C LYS A 278 12.97 -6.83 -22.00
N GLU A 279 12.58 -6.80 -23.26
CA GLU A 279 12.38 -5.60 -24.06
C GLU A 279 11.28 -4.71 -23.44
N GLU A 280 10.15 -5.29 -23.03
CA GLU A 280 9.09 -4.57 -22.32
C GLU A 280 9.55 -4.00 -20.97
N LEU A 281 10.36 -4.75 -20.21
CA LEU A 281 10.97 -4.26 -18.96
C LEU A 281 11.89 -3.07 -19.24
N MET A 282 12.77 -3.18 -20.25
CA MET A 282 13.71 -2.11 -20.57
C MET A 282 13.01 -0.85 -21.09
N GLN A 283 11.89 -1.01 -21.82
CA GLN A 283 11.08 0.11 -22.28
C GLN A 283 10.56 0.98 -21.13
N GLN A 284 10.37 0.41 -19.92
CA GLN A 284 9.92 1.18 -18.77
C GLN A 284 10.94 2.22 -18.26
N PHE A 285 12.20 2.17 -18.71
CA PHE A 285 13.21 3.18 -18.36
C PHE A 285 13.19 4.42 -19.26
N GLU A 286 12.56 4.35 -20.45
CA GLU A 286 12.66 5.39 -21.48
C GLU A 286 12.14 6.76 -21.02
N ASP A 287 11.10 6.77 -20.19
CA ASP A 287 10.45 7.99 -19.67
C ASP A 287 10.96 8.40 -18.27
N ILE A 288 11.85 7.63 -17.64
CA ILE A 288 12.48 7.99 -16.35
C ILE A 288 13.61 8.99 -16.59
N GLY A 289 14.38 8.80 -17.66
CA GLY A 289 15.54 9.62 -17.98
C GLY A 289 16.83 9.11 -17.32
N ARG A 290 17.78 10.01 -17.03
CA ARG A 290 19.13 9.65 -16.52
C ARG A 290 19.17 9.39 -15.01
N HIS A 291 18.19 9.93 -14.30
CA HIS A 291 17.99 9.76 -12.87
C HIS A 291 16.49 9.80 -12.58
N GLY A 292 16.06 9.09 -11.53
CA GLY A 292 14.68 9.04 -11.10
C GLY A 292 14.25 7.66 -10.66
N THR A 293 13.03 7.54 -10.18
CA THR A 293 12.45 6.28 -9.72
C THR A 293 11.06 6.12 -10.30
N LYS A 294 10.74 4.90 -10.73
CA LYS A 294 9.39 4.50 -11.14
C LYS A 294 8.96 3.28 -10.36
N ILE A 295 7.78 3.35 -9.75
CA ILE A 295 7.19 2.30 -8.93
C ILE A 295 5.85 1.92 -9.55
N ILE A 296 5.67 0.63 -9.83
CA ILE A 296 4.42 0.08 -10.35
C ILE A 296 3.88 -0.89 -9.32
N ILE A 297 2.76 -0.53 -8.70
CA ILE A 297 2.06 -1.36 -7.72
C ILE A 297 0.87 -2.00 -8.44
N TYR A 298 0.87 -3.32 -8.53
CA TYR A 298 -0.12 -4.09 -9.28
C TYR A 298 -0.67 -5.22 -8.40
N ASN A 299 -1.65 -5.96 -8.93
CA ASN A 299 -2.48 -6.84 -8.12
C ASN A 299 -3.04 -6.08 -6.91
N LEU A 300 -3.66 -4.92 -7.20
CA LEU A 300 -4.29 -4.06 -6.19
C LEU A 300 -5.32 -4.86 -5.40
N TRP A 301 -5.44 -4.54 -4.11
CA TRP A 301 -6.35 -5.27 -3.22
C TRP A 301 -7.82 -4.98 -3.56
N LEU A 302 -8.62 -6.03 -3.46
CA LEU A 302 -10.06 -6.02 -3.63
C LEU A 302 -10.72 -6.14 -2.25
N ASN A 303 -11.92 -5.58 -2.11
CA ASN A 303 -12.78 -5.87 -0.97
C ASN A 303 -13.50 -7.23 -1.14
N ASP A 304 -14.40 -7.55 -0.21
CA ASP A 304 -15.11 -8.82 -0.20
C ASP A 304 -16.10 -8.97 -1.37
N GLU A 305 -16.51 -7.85 -1.96
CA GLU A 305 -17.35 -7.77 -3.16
C GLU A 305 -16.54 -7.84 -4.47
N GLY A 306 -15.21 -7.97 -4.40
CA GLY A 306 -14.34 -8.02 -5.57
C GLY A 306 -14.12 -6.65 -6.23
N ILE A 307 -14.28 -5.57 -5.48
CA ILE A 307 -14.16 -4.18 -5.95
C ILE A 307 -12.88 -3.57 -5.38
N TYR A 308 -12.14 -2.80 -6.19
CA TYR A 308 -10.97 -2.04 -5.71
C TYR A 308 -11.40 -0.95 -4.72
N GLU A 309 -10.66 -0.80 -3.63
CA GLU A 309 -10.84 0.30 -2.66
C GLU A 309 -10.71 1.69 -3.34
N LEU A 310 -9.82 1.78 -4.32
CA LEU A 310 -9.62 2.98 -5.15
C LEU A 310 -10.53 2.94 -6.38
N SER A 311 -11.19 4.05 -6.67
CA SER A 311 -11.89 4.29 -7.92
C SER A 311 -11.04 5.14 -8.86
N PHE A 312 -10.90 4.67 -10.09
CA PHE A 312 -10.18 5.34 -11.18
C PHE A 312 -11.11 5.95 -12.23
N ASP A 313 -12.41 5.62 -12.16
CA ASP A 313 -13.41 5.91 -13.19
C ASP A 313 -14.39 7.02 -12.75
N ASP A 314 -14.44 7.35 -11.46
CA ASP A 314 -15.35 8.37 -10.92
C ASP A 314 -14.97 9.79 -11.37
N ASP A 315 -13.68 10.01 -11.66
CA ASP A 315 -13.09 11.28 -12.08
C ASP A 315 -11.79 11.00 -12.86
N GLU A 316 -11.69 11.50 -14.09
CA GLU A 316 -10.53 11.27 -14.96
C GLU A 316 -9.26 11.95 -14.45
N GLU A 317 -9.40 13.04 -13.69
CA GLU A 317 -8.29 13.81 -13.12
C GLU A 317 -8.02 13.44 -11.65
N ASP A 318 -8.68 12.44 -11.07
CA ASP A 318 -8.49 12.05 -9.67
C ASP A 318 -8.31 10.54 -9.46
N ILE A 319 -7.90 10.17 -8.26
CA ILE A 319 -7.98 8.81 -7.74
C ILE A 319 -8.78 8.92 -6.45
N ARG A 320 -9.97 8.33 -6.43
CA ARG A 320 -10.91 8.49 -5.32
C ARG A 320 -10.98 7.25 -4.46
N LEU A 321 -11.32 7.42 -3.19
CA LEU A 321 -11.71 6.29 -2.35
C LEU A 321 -13.18 5.99 -2.57
N ARG A 322 -13.50 4.70 -2.67
CA ARG A 322 -14.88 4.24 -2.71
C ARG A 322 -15.51 4.41 -1.34
N ASP A 323 -16.70 5.00 -1.32
CA ASP A 323 -17.48 5.20 -0.10
C ASP A 323 -18.38 3.99 0.14
N GLU A 324 -17.88 3.03 0.92
CA GLU A 324 -18.56 1.76 1.25
C GLU A 324 -19.96 1.99 1.81
N ALA A 325 -20.16 3.07 2.59
CA ALA A 325 -21.45 3.40 3.21
C ALA A 325 -22.55 3.82 2.20
N ASN A 326 -22.19 4.12 0.95
CA ASN A 326 -23.10 4.68 -0.04
C ASN A 326 -23.25 3.81 -1.32
N HIS A 327 -22.74 2.57 -1.30
CA HIS A 327 -22.91 1.61 -2.39
C HIS A 327 -24.41 1.20 -2.51
N GLY A 328 -25.17 1.92 -3.35
CA GLY A 328 -26.56 1.56 -3.67
C GLY A 328 -27.55 2.71 -3.75
N GLN A 329 -27.18 3.96 -3.42
CA GLN A 329 -28.10 5.09 -3.57
C GLN A 329 -27.90 5.81 -4.92
N THR A 330 -28.64 5.36 -5.93
CA THR A 330 -28.74 6.00 -7.26
C THR A 330 -29.48 7.34 -7.26
N LYS A 331 -30.12 7.73 -6.14
CA LYS A 331 -30.74 9.05 -5.99
C LYS A 331 -29.91 9.91 -5.06
N LEU A 332 -29.16 10.84 -5.67
CA LEU A 332 -28.36 11.86 -4.99
C LEU A 332 -29.32 12.78 -4.19
N HIS A 333 -29.55 12.46 -2.92
CA HIS A 333 -30.32 13.33 -2.03
C HIS A 333 -29.52 14.62 -1.83
N LYS A 334 -30.21 15.78 -1.78
CA LYS A 334 -29.59 17.11 -1.64
C LYS A 334 -28.57 17.19 -0.49
N LYS A 335 -28.88 16.50 0.63
CA LYS A 335 -27.98 16.35 1.80
C LYS A 335 -26.67 15.60 1.49
N THR A 336 -26.71 14.60 0.61
CA THR A 336 -25.51 13.85 0.20
C THR A 336 -24.60 14.72 -0.68
N VAL A 337 -25.16 15.59 -1.52
CA VAL A 337 -24.39 16.55 -2.32
C VAL A 337 -23.68 17.56 -1.43
N GLU A 338 -24.41 18.13 -0.47
CA GLU A 338 -23.86 19.09 0.49
C GLU A 338 -22.73 18.46 1.33
N LEU A 339 -22.91 17.23 1.82
CA LEU A 339 -21.86 16.49 2.52
C LEU A 339 -20.63 16.25 1.65
N ARG A 340 -20.83 15.81 0.40
CA ARG A 340 -19.74 15.53 -0.56
C ARG A 340 -18.98 16.78 -1.00
N SER A 341 -19.61 17.95 -0.88
CA SER A 341 -18.99 19.24 -1.18
C SER A 341 -18.21 19.81 0.00
N HIS A 342 -18.35 19.24 1.20
CA HIS A 342 -17.65 19.70 2.38
C HIS A 342 -16.17 19.31 2.33
N ILE A 343 -15.28 20.23 2.72
CA ILE A 343 -13.82 20.08 2.63
C ILE A 343 -13.30 18.80 3.33
N SER A 344 -13.88 18.44 4.48
CA SER A 344 -13.50 17.22 5.20
C SER A 344 -13.83 15.94 4.43
N TYR A 345 -14.92 15.93 3.65
CA TYR A 345 -15.26 14.82 2.78
C TYR A 345 -14.29 14.78 1.59
N CYS A 346 -14.06 15.92 0.94
CA CYS A 346 -13.13 16.01 -0.19
C CYS A 346 -11.74 15.48 0.20
N ILE A 347 -11.15 15.97 1.28
CA ILE A 347 -9.82 15.52 1.75
C ILE A 347 -9.81 14.01 2.08
N ARG A 348 -10.92 13.45 2.56
CA ARG A 348 -11.00 12.04 2.93
C ARG A 348 -11.14 11.10 1.72
N TYR A 349 -11.76 11.56 0.64
CA TYR A 349 -12.16 10.70 -0.48
C TYR A 349 -11.59 11.09 -1.86
N SER A 350 -10.97 12.25 -2.00
CA SER A 350 -10.29 12.72 -3.21
C SER A 350 -8.79 12.81 -2.95
N LEU A 351 -7.98 12.06 -3.69
CA LEU A 351 -6.53 12.11 -3.53
C LEU A 351 -6.01 13.48 -3.95
N ARG A 352 -6.60 14.08 -4.98
CA ARG A 352 -6.29 15.46 -5.42
C ARG A 352 -6.47 16.45 -4.27
N ALA A 353 -7.62 16.41 -3.59
CA ALA A 353 -7.90 17.29 -2.47
C ALA A 353 -6.94 17.03 -1.29
N TYR A 354 -6.67 15.76 -0.97
CA TYR A 354 -5.72 15.42 0.08
C TYR A 354 -4.30 15.89 -0.22
N ALA A 355 -3.78 15.58 -1.41
CA ALA A 355 -2.43 15.96 -1.84
C ALA A 355 -2.26 17.49 -1.90
N SER A 356 -3.33 18.25 -2.15
CA SER A 356 -3.29 19.72 -2.17
C SER A 356 -2.90 20.35 -0.82
N ILE A 357 -3.17 19.66 0.29
CA ILE A 357 -2.92 20.15 1.65
C ILE A 357 -1.87 19.32 2.42
N LEU A 358 -1.34 18.26 1.80
CA LEU A 358 -0.44 17.30 2.45
C LEU A 358 0.82 17.98 3.00
N TYR A 359 1.32 19.00 2.29
CA TYR A 359 2.52 19.74 2.66
C TYR A 359 2.16 21.17 3.06
N LEU A 360 2.59 21.56 4.26
CA LEU A 360 2.31 22.89 4.83
C LEU A 360 2.89 24.04 3.99
N ARG A 361 4.07 23.85 3.39
CA ARG A 361 4.73 24.86 2.57
C ARG A 361 4.48 24.56 1.10
N LYS A 362 4.11 25.58 0.34
CA LYS A 362 4.01 25.47 -1.12
C LYS A 362 5.39 25.21 -1.71
N PHE A 363 5.44 24.31 -2.68
CA PHE A 363 6.62 24.02 -3.45
C PHE A 363 6.89 25.17 -4.43
N THR A 364 8.15 25.52 -4.63
CA THR A 364 8.57 26.53 -5.61
C THR A 364 8.97 25.90 -6.94
N ASN A 365 9.69 24.78 -6.89
CA ASN A 365 10.27 24.10 -8.06
C ASN A 365 9.89 22.61 -8.14
N PHE A 366 8.83 22.20 -7.43
CA PHE A 366 8.37 20.83 -7.40
C PHE A 366 6.85 20.76 -7.62
N SER A 367 6.38 19.77 -8.37
CA SER A 367 4.96 19.59 -8.68
C SER A 367 4.50 18.15 -8.43
N ILE A 368 3.33 18.00 -7.80
CA ILE A 368 2.63 16.72 -7.75
C ILE A 368 1.70 16.67 -8.97
N LEU A 369 1.91 15.71 -9.86
CA LEU A 369 1.08 15.46 -11.04
C LEU A 369 0.19 14.26 -10.73
N LEU A 370 -1.12 14.45 -10.65
CA LEU A 370 -2.07 13.35 -10.45
C LEU A 370 -2.88 13.17 -11.74
N ARG A 371 -2.94 11.94 -12.27
CA ARG A 371 -3.69 11.63 -13.51
C ARG A 371 -3.35 12.60 -14.65
N GLY A 372 -2.05 12.91 -14.82
CA GLY A 372 -1.55 13.84 -15.83
C GLY A 372 -1.77 15.33 -15.56
N LYS A 373 -2.40 15.71 -14.43
CA LYS A 373 -2.74 17.10 -14.11
C LYS A 373 -2.06 17.57 -12.82
N PRO A 374 -1.40 18.74 -12.82
CA PRO A 374 -0.82 19.31 -11.60
C PRO A 374 -1.86 19.47 -10.49
N VAL A 375 -1.48 19.08 -9.28
CA VAL A 375 -2.27 19.33 -8.07
C VAL A 375 -1.94 20.73 -7.56
N GLN A 376 -2.96 21.59 -7.48
CA GLN A 376 -2.80 22.93 -6.96
C GLN A 376 -2.72 22.88 -5.43
N GLN A 377 -1.58 23.27 -4.85
CA GLN A 377 -1.44 23.31 -3.40
C GLN A 377 -2.26 24.43 -2.77
N VAL A 378 -3.00 24.07 -1.74
CA VAL A 378 -3.81 24.97 -0.93
C VAL A 378 -3.12 25.15 0.41
N ASN A 379 -2.93 26.40 0.82
CA ASN A 379 -2.52 26.69 2.18
C ASN A 379 -3.79 26.86 3.01
N ILE A 380 -4.05 25.91 3.90
CA ILE A 380 -5.27 25.90 4.74
C ILE A 380 -5.46 27.25 5.46
N VAL A 381 -4.36 27.91 5.84
CA VAL A 381 -4.39 29.21 6.50
C VAL A 381 -5.11 30.28 5.67
N ASP A 382 -4.93 30.27 4.35
CA ASP A 382 -5.48 31.27 3.44
C ASP A 382 -7.01 31.16 3.34
N ASP A 383 -7.56 29.98 3.65
CA ASP A 383 -9.00 29.69 3.59
C ASP A 383 -9.72 29.89 4.94
N LEU A 384 -8.98 30.19 6.02
CA LEU A 384 -9.57 30.43 7.34
C LEU A 384 -10.20 31.82 7.45
N LYS A 385 -11.45 31.87 7.91
CA LYS A 385 -12.08 33.13 8.37
C LYS A 385 -11.69 33.42 9.82
N TYR A 386 -11.50 34.69 10.18
CA TYR A 386 -11.21 35.09 11.57
C TYR A 386 -9.96 34.43 12.20
N SER A 387 -8.91 34.19 11.41
CA SER A 387 -7.66 33.58 11.90
C SER A 387 -7.02 34.39 13.04
N LYS A 388 -6.64 33.73 14.14
CA LYS A 388 -5.87 34.34 15.23
C LYS A 388 -4.56 33.57 15.44
N THR A 389 -3.46 34.28 15.65
CA THR A 389 -2.19 33.66 16.06
C THR A 389 -2.03 33.76 17.57
N VAL A 390 -1.67 32.64 18.22
CA VAL A 390 -1.44 32.50 19.65
C VAL A 390 -0.08 31.85 19.85
N SER A 391 0.75 32.36 20.77
CA SER A 391 2.02 31.72 21.12
C SER A 391 1.78 30.60 22.13
N TYR A 392 2.29 29.40 21.83
CA TYR A 392 2.33 28.26 22.73
C TYR A 392 3.75 28.04 23.25
N LYS A 393 3.86 27.90 24.57
CA LYS A 393 5.12 27.58 25.26
C LYS A 393 5.01 26.21 25.91
N PRO A 394 5.62 25.16 25.34
CA PRO A 394 5.60 23.83 25.94
C PRO A 394 6.32 23.82 27.29
N GLN A 395 5.81 23.06 28.26
CA GLN A 395 6.37 22.97 29.61
C GLN A 395 7.55 21.98 29.74
N VAL A 396 7.79 21.16 28.71
CA VAL A 396 8.84 20.13 28.70
C VAL A 396 9.81 20.39 27.55
N GLY A 397 11.09 20.57 27.88
CA GLY A 397 12.18 20.74 26.93
C GLY A 397 12.55 22.20 26.61
N THR A 398 13.81 22.41 26.24
CA THR A 398 14.45 23.70 25.89
C THR A 398 13.97 24.26 24.53
N ILE A 399 12.66 24.20 24.25
CA ILE A 399 12.07 24.60 22.97
C ILE A 399 11.57 26.05 23.09
N LYS A 400 11.95 26.89 22.12
CA LYS A 400 11.50 28.29 22.00
C LYS A 400 10.00 28.33 21.70
N GLU A 401 9.33 29.40 22.15
CA GLU A 401 7.91 29.65 21.89
C GLU A 401 7.52 29.36 20.44
N VAL A 402 6.45 28.59 20.26
CA VAL A 402 5.92 28.22 18.94
C VAL A 402 4.66 29.04 18.68
N ARG A 403 4.52 29.64 17.51
CA ARG A 403 3.27 30.32 17.14
C ARG A 403 2.28 29.30 16.59
N CYS A 404 1.14 29.18 17.24
CA CYS A 404 0.00 28.39 16.80
C CYS A 404 -1.04 29.30 16.17
N MET A 405 -1.68 28.85 15.08
CA MET A 405 -2.86 29.53 14.56
C MET A 405 -4.11 28.84 15.12
N VAL A 406 -5.02 29.62 15.68
CA VAL A 406 -6.27 29.14 16.29
C VAL A 406 -7.43 29.74 15.53
N TYR A 407 -8.37 28.88 15.12
CA TYR A 407 -9.62 29.27 14.50
C TYR A 407 -10.71 29.34 15.56
N ARG A 408 -11.57 30.36 15.50
CA ARG A 408 -12.83 30.38 16.24
C ARG A 408 -13.94 30.04 15.24
N GLY A 409 -14.49 28.84 15.35
CA GLY A 409 -15.77 28.53 14.72
C GLY A 409 -16.83 29.42 15.36
N VAL A 410 -17.54 30.18 14.54
CA VAL A 410 -18.77 30.86 14.96
C VAL A 410 -19.89 29.84 15.00
#